data_AF-A0A402CEI0-F1
#
_entry.id   AF-A0A402CEI0-F1
#
_cell.length_a   1.000
_cell.length_b   1.000
_cell.length_c   1.000
_cell.angle_alpha   90.00
_cell.angle_beta   90.00
_cell.angle_gamma   90.00
#
_symmetry.space_group_name_H-M   'P 1'
#
loop_
_entity.id
_entity.type
_entity.pdbx_description
1 polymer ?
#
loop_
_entity_poly.entity_id
_entity_poly.type
_entity_poly.pdbx_seq_one_letter_code
_entity_poly.pdbx_strand_id
1 'polypeptide(L)'
;MTIPLLVDRDALQKSELDVLAAHLVEMRERYAGVAVTEVVEPTTPARLILDQAMDAQLVVVGSHGHGRLAGAILGSVSQHLLRHSPCPIMIHRAPHHSNA
;
A
#
# COMPACT_ATOMS: atom_id res chain seq x y z
N MET A 1 -9.08 -3.32 32.93
CA MET A 1 -9.95 -2.14 32.82
C MET A 1 -10.41 -2.06 31.38
N THR A 2 -11.65 -2.46 31.09
CA THR A 2 -12.18 -2.58 29.73
C THR A 2 -12.85 -1.25 29.36
N ILE A 3 -12.27 -0.51 28.41
CA ILE A 3 -12.85 0.73 27.88
C ILE A 3 -13.83 0.34 26.77
N PRO A 4 -15.08 0.82 26.78
CA PRO A 4 -16.05 0.52 25.74
C PRO A 4 -15.72 1.30 24.47
N LEU A 5 -15.59 0.54 23.40
CA LEU A 5 -15.46 0.92 22.01
C LEU A 5 -16.70 1.72 21.53
N LEU A 6 -16.47 2.90 20.98
CA LEU A 6 -17.22 3.36 19.80
C LEU A 6 -16.27 4.19 18.92
N VAL A 7 -15.24 3.53 18.39
CA VAL A 7 -14.60 4.08 17.19
C VAL A 7 -15.58 3.80 16.07
N ASP A 8 -16.20 4.85 15.54
CA ASP A 8 -16.99 4.78 14.33
C ASP A 8 -16.08 4.26 13.20
N ARG A 9 -16.26 2.97 12.88
CA ARG A 9 -15.46 2.26 11.90
C ARG A 9 -15.67 2.85 10.51
N ASP A 10 -16.89 3.31 10.22
CA ASP A 10 -17.26 3.86 8.93
C ASP A 10 -16.63 5.25 8.77
N ALA A 11 -16.64 6.07 9.82
CA ALA A 11 -15.94 7.36 9.83
C ALA A 11 -14.42 7.21 9.70
N LEU A 12 -13.82 6.20 10.36
CA LEU A 12 -12.39 5.93 10.24
C LEU A 12 -12.02 5.46 8.84
N GLN A 13 -12.77 4.50 8.28
CA GLN A 13 -12.53 4.01 6.93
C GLN A 13 -12.70 5.10 5.89
N LYS A 14 -13.70 5.97 6.04
CA LYS A 14 -13.88 7.14 5.18
C LYS A 14 -12.68 8.09 5.27
N SER A 15 -12.19 8.38 6.47
CA SER A 15 -11.00 9.23 6.64
C SER A 15 -9.77 8.63 5.96
N GLU A 16 -9.56 7.32 6.06
CA GLU A 16 -8.43 6.63 5.39
C GLU A 16 -8.58 6.65 3.87
N LEU A 17 -9.81 6.49 3.35
CA LEU A 17 -10.11 6.64 1.92
C LEU A 17 -9.86 8.07 1.45
N ASP A 18 -10.24 9.09 2.23
CA ASP A 18 -9.99 10.49 1.88
C ASP A 18 -8.48 10.78 1.80
N VAL A 19 -7.67 10.21 2.70
CA VAL A 19 -6.20 10.29 2.66
C VAL A 19 -5.65 9.59 1.42
N LEU A 20 -6.13 8.39 1.10
CA LEU A 20 -5.72 7.66 -0.10
C LEU A 20 -6.07 8.43 -1.38
N ALA A 21 -7.29 8.94 -1.49
CA ALA A 21 -7.77 9.71 -2.62
C ALA A 21 -6.94 10.97 -2.84
N ALA A 22 -6.55 11.67 -1.75
CA ALA A 22 -5.70 12.85 -1.83
C ALA A 22 -4.33 12.56 -2.47
N HIS A 23 -3.75 11.37 -2.23
CA HIS A 23 -2.48 10.96 -2.85
C HIS A 23 -2.60 10.62 -4.34
N LEU A 24 -3.82 10.43 -4.86
CA LEU A 24 -4.07 10.02 -6.24
C LEU A 24 -4.46 11.18 -7.16
N VAL A 25 -4.75 12.37 -6.63
CA VAL A 25 -5.26 13.52 -7.40
C VAL A 25 -4.39 13.82 -8.64
N GLU A 26 -3.09 14.06 -8.43
CA GLU A 26 -2.16 14.37 -9.53
C GLU A 26 -2.06 13.21 -10.54
N MET A 27 -2.05 11.97 -10.07
CA MET A 27 -1.91 10.79 -10.93
C MET A 27 -3.16 10.57 -11.78
N ARG A 28 -4.35 10.83 -11.23
CA ARG A 28 -5.62 10.73 -11.96
C ARG A 28 -5.71 11.77 -13.07
N GLU A 29 -5.22 12.98 -12.84
CA GLU A 29 -5.14 14.03 -13.87
C GLU A 29 -4.12 13.65 -14.97
N ARG A 30 -2.93 13.18 -14.55
CA ARG A 30 -1.85 12.82 -15.47
C ARG A 30 -2.15 11.58 -16.31
N TYR A 31 -2.88 10.61 -15.76
CA TYR A 31 -3.18 9.32 -16.38
C TYR A 31 -4.69 9.07 -16.49
N ALA A 32 -5.41 10.03 -17.07
CA ALA A 32 -6.89 10.01 -17.18
C ALA A 32 -7.49 8.76 -17.87
N GLY A 33 -6.71 8.00 -18.65
CA GLY A 33 -7.13 6.75 -19.28
C GLY A 33 -7.04 5.51 -18.38
N VAL A 34 -6.53 5.63 -17.15
CA VAL A 34 -6.36 4.51 -16.22
C VAL A 34 -7.50 4.50 -15.21
N ALA A 35 -8.32 3.46 -15.25
CA ALA A 35 -9.32 3.23 -14.20
C ALA A 35 -8.62 2.85 -12.89
N VAL A 36 -8.94 3.55 -11.81
CA VAL A 36 -8.35 3.32 -10.48
C VAL A 36 -9.44 3.00 -9.48
N THR A 37 -9.35 1.82 -8.89
CA THR A 37 -10.16 1.35 -7.77
C THR A 37 -9.36 1.50 -6.48
N GLU A 38 -9.95 2.15 -5.48
CA GLU A 38 -9.36 2.35 -4.17
C GLU A 38 -9.91 1.32 -3.19
N VAL A 39 -9.04 0.73 -2.36
CA VAL A 39 -9.42 -0.31 -1.40
C VAL A 39 -8.77 0.01 -0.06
N VAL A 40 -9.59 0.10 0.99
CA VAL A 40 -9.15 0.27 2.38
C VAL A 40 -9.88 -0.77 3.22
N GLU A 41 -9.12 -1.67 3.82
CA GLU A 41 -9.65 -2.77 4.63
C GLU A 41 -8.90 -2.85 5.98
N PRO A 42 -9.59 -3.18 7.09
CA PRO A 42 -8.97 -3.31 8.41
C PRO A 42 -8.23 -4.65 8.56
N THR A 43 -7.22 -4.88 7.73
CA THR A 43 -6.40 -6.10 7.68
C THR A 43 -4.92 -5.76 7.50
N THR A 44 -4.04 -6.77 7.48
CA THR A 44 -2.62 -6.55 7.21
C THR A 44 -2.40 -6.21 5.72
N PRO A 45 -1.49 -5.29 5.38
CA PRO A 45 -1.24 -4.92 3.98
C PRO A 45 -0.85 -6.12 3.12
N ALA A 46 0.00 -7.01 3.64
CA ALA A 46 0.45 -8.18 2.90
C ALA A 46 -0.71 -9.13 2.56
N ARG A 47 -1.65 -9.33 3.48
CA ARG A 47 -2.83 -10.17 3.22
C ARG A 47 -3.74 -9.54 2.18
N LEU A 48 -4.09 -8.26 2.36
CA LEU A 48 -4.95 -7.55 1.41
C LEU A 48 -4.40 -7.58 -0.01
N ILE A 49 -3.09 -7.32 -0.15
CA ILE A 49 -2.43 -7.32 -1.46
C ILE A 49 -2.45 -8.72 -2.07
N LEU A 50 -2.21 -9.79 -1.29
CA LEU A 50 -2.26 -11.16 -1.81
C LEU A 50 -3.67 -11.59 -2.24
N ASP A 51 -4.70 -11.19 -1.48
CA ASP A 51 -6.09 -11.46 -1.83
C ASP A 51 -6.45 -10.78 -3.17
N GLN A 52 -6.01 -9.54 -3.38
CA GLN A 52 -6.20 -8.82 -4.66
C GLN A 52 -5.29 -9.33 -5.80
N ALA A 53 -4.13 -9.90 -5.46
CA ALA A 53 -3.16 -10.38 -6.45
C ALA A 53 -3.68 -11.59 -7.26
N MET A 54 -4.70 -12.30 -6.77
CA MET A 54 -5.31 -13.44 -7.46
C MET A 54 -5.85 -13.08 -8.85
N ASP A 55 -6.37 -11.86 -9.00
CA ASP A 55 -6.95 -11.35 -10.24
C ASP A 55 -6.03 -10.35 -10.97
N ALA A 56 -4.81 -10.15 -10.46
CA ALA A 56 -3.87 -9.15 -10.97
C ALA A 56 -2.80 -9.76 -11.90
N GLN A 57 -2.38 -9.00 -12.91
CA GLN A 57 -1.27 -9.38 -13.79
C GLN A 57 0.11 -8.99 -13.24
N LEU A 58 0.15 -7.99 -12.35
CA LEU A 58 1.37 -7.48 -11.72
C LEU A 58 0.99 -6.76 -10.42
N VAL A 59 1.75 -7.02 -9.35
CA VAL A 59 1.68 -6.24 -8.12
C VAL A 59 2.94 -5.36 -8.02
N VAL A 60 2.73 -4.07 -7.77
CA VAL A 60 3.81 -3.09 -7.60
C VAL A 60 3.81 -2.61 -6.15
N VAL A 61 4.96 -2.71 -5.49
CA VAL A 61 5.14 -2.21 -4.11
C VAL A 61 6.46 -1.46 -3.97
N GLY A 62 6.51 -0.57 -2.98
CA GLY A 62 7.77 0.04 -2.56
C GLY A 62 8.73 -0.99 -1.96
N SER A 63 10.02 -0.65 -1.96
CA SER A 63 11.07 -1.47 -1.34
C SER A 63 11.04 -1.44 0.19
N HIS A 64 10.58 -0.34 0.78
CA HIS A 64 10.47 -0.12 2.22
C HIS A 64 9.25 0.77 2.49
N GLY A 65 8.71 0.70 3.71
CA GLY A 65 7.66 1.63 4.17
C GLY A 65 8.25 2.93 4.74
N HIS A 66 7.45 3.67 5.51
CA HIS A 66 7.84 4.94 6.16
C HIS A 66 8.87 4.80 7.32
N GLY A 67 9.48 3.63 7.49
CA GLY A 67 10.43 3.36 8.59
C GLY A 67 11.85 3.86 8.31
N ARG A 68 12.55 4.32 9.36
CA ARG A 68 13.91 4.90 9.32
C ARG A 68 15.06 3.91 9.01
N LEU A 69 14.75 2.67 8.66
CA LEU A 69 15.76 1.67 8.26
C LEU A 69 16.01 1.80 6.75
N ALA A 70 16.57 2.94 6.35
CA ALA A 70 17.04 3.21 5.00
C ALA A 70 18.34 2.42 4.78
N GLY A 71 18.22 1.12 4.49
CA GLY A 71 19.32 0.23 4.15
C GLY A 71 18.96 -0.68 2.97
N ALA A 72 19.83 -1.62 2.63
CA ALA A 72 19.64 -2.54 1.51
C ALA A 72 18.53 -3.62 1.71
N ILE A 73 17.71 -3.51 2.77
CA ILE A 73 16.90 -4.61 3.31
C ILE A 73 15.42 -4.38 3.03
N LEU A 74 14.86 -5.14 2.09
CA LEU A 74 13.43 -5.11 1.76
C LEU A 74 12.52 -5.08 3.00
N GLY A 75 11.47 -4.26 2.96
CA GLY A 75 10.46 -4.18 4.03
C GLY A 75 9.71 -5.50 4.22
N SER A 76 9.12 -5.68 5.41
CA SER A 76 8.41 -6.91 5.80
C SER A 76 7.27 -7.29 4.85
N VAL A 77 6.51 -6.30 4.35
CA VAL A 77 5.45 -6.52 3.35
C VAL A 77 6.04 -7.04 2.05
N SER A 78 7.04 -6.37 1.48
CA SER A 78 7.66 -6.77 0.21
C SER A 78 8.29 -8.16 0.30
N GLN A 79 8.95 -8.49 1.43
CA GLN A 79 9.48 -9.83 1.67
C GLN A 79 8.37 -10.90 1.76
N HIS A 80 7.25 -10.57 2.39
CA HIS A 80 6.11 -11.49 2.49
C HIS A 80 5.49 -11.73 1.12
N LEU A 81 5.31 -10.69 0.31
CA LEU A 81 4.76 -10.80 -1.05
C LEU A 81 5.64 -11.64 -1.96
N LEU A 82 6.96 -11.44 -1.94
CA LEU A 82 7.90 -12.23 -2.74
C LEU A 82 7.81 -13.74 -2.50
N ARG A 83 7.38 -14.16 -1.30
CA ARG A 83 7.30 -15.58 -0.94
C ARG A 83 5.96 -16.22 -1.30
N HIS A 84 4.89 -15.44 -1.43
CA HIS A 84 3.53 -15.96 -1.47
C HIS A 84 2.68 -15.45 -2.64
N SER A 85 3.21 -14.52 -3.44
CA SER A 85 2.44 -13.91 -4.53
C SER A 85 2.02 -14.93 -5.58
N PRO A 86 0.75 -14.94 -6.00
CA PRO A 86 0.28 -15.76 -7.13
C PRO A 86 0.69 -15.18 -8.49
N CYS A 87 1.14 -13.92 -8.54
CA CYS A 87 1.51 -13.20 -9.76
C CYS A 87 2.90 -12.55 -9.65
N PRO A 88 3.47 -12.06 -10.77
CA PRO A 88 4.71 -11.28 -10.75
C PRO A 88 4.66 -10.09 -9.76
N ILE A 89 5.79 -9.82 -9.11
CA ILE A 89 5.99 -8.68 -8.20
C ILE A 89 7.06 -7.75 -8.76
N MET A 90 6.75 -6.46 -8.86
CA MET A 90 7.73 -5.39 -9.08
C MET A 90 7.98 -4.63 -7.77
N ILE A 91 9.23 -4.63 -7.32
CA ILE A 91 9.67 -3.85 -6.16
C ILE A 91 10.35 -2.57 -6.64
N HIS A 92 9.71 -1.43 -6.39
CA HIS A 92 10.27 -0.12 -6.71
C HIS A 92 11.22 0.38 -5.60
N ARG A 93 12.46 0.67 -5.98
CA ARG A 93 13.46 1.33 -5.11
C ARG A 93 13.61 2.78 -5.57
N ALA A 94 13.15 3.72 -4.74
CA ALA A 94 13.44 5.13 -4.97
C ALA A 94 14.95 5.38 -4.81
N PRO A 95 15.58 6.18 -5.68
CA PRO A 95 16.98 6.54 -5.53
C PRO A 95 17.19 7.31 -4.22
N HIS A 96 18.24 6.94 -3.49
CA HIS A 96 18.70 7.71 -2.33
C HIS A 96 19.24 9.06 -2.83
N HIS A 97 18.49 10.13 -2.62
CA HIS A 97 19.00 11.48 -2.78
C HIS A 97 19.97 11.73 -1.61
N SER A 98 21.24 11.40 -1.84
CA SER A 98 22.33 11.86 -0.99
C SER A 98 22.43 13.37 -1.16
N ASN A 99 21.93 14.13 -0.18
CA ASN A 99 22.37 15.52 -0.03
C ASN A 99 23.86 15.47 0.31
N ALA A 100 24.70 15.61 -0.71
CA ALA A 100 26.08 16.07 -0.58
C ALA A 100 26.07 17.59 -0.49
#